data_AF-A0A5Y2YKR9-F1
#
_entry.id   AF-A0A5Y2YKR9-F1
#
_cell.length_a   1.000
_cell.length_b   1.000
_cell.length_c   1.000
_cell.angle_alpha   90.00
_cell.angle_beta   90.00
_cell.angle_gamma   90.00
#
_symmetry.space_group_name_H-M   'P 1'
#
loop_
_entity.id
_entity.type
_entity.pdbx_description
1 polymer ?
#
loop_
_entity_poly.entity_id
_entity_poly.type
_entity_poly.pdbx_seq_one_letter_code
_entity_poly.pdbx_strand_id
1 'polypeptide(L)'
;FAERAAKAVGGWMTLPPGEIKADWNDFHREHGITRAREAFRNGLELCGEGRTQLPHGFRLTQEYLWYEKQVQRNGETEIQNVKICNPLRVTAITCDADGGNFGRLLEWEDTWGELRRWAMPMEMLSGSGEELRRVLLVNGLSYISTTGEARARLMEYISLCKPERRVTCVSRT
;
A
#
# COMPACT_ATOMS: atom_id res chain seq x y z
N PHE A 1 -12.39 -15.41 -13.39
CA PHE A 1 -13.74 -15.02 -12.91
C PHE A 1 -13.68 -14.27 -11.57
N ALA A 2 -12.86 -14.73 -10.59
CA ALA A 2 -12.66 -14.06 -9.30
C ALA A 2 -12.22 -12.60 -9.39
N GLU A 3 -11.35 -12.25 -10.36
CA GLU A 3 -10.86 -10.88 -10.55
C GLU A 3 -11.96 -9.86 -10.88
N ARG A 4 -12.93 -10.25 -11.72
CA ARG A 4 -14.06 -9.37 -12.08
C ARG A 4 -15.05 -9.23 -10.92
N ALA A 5 -15.22 -10.28 -10.11
CA ALA A 5 -16.11 -10.27 -8.96
C ALA A 5 -15.54 -9.44 -7.81
N ALA A 6 -14.26 -9.62 -7.48
CA ALA A 6 -13.59 -8.85 -6.45
C ALA A 6 -13.57 -7.36 -6.81
N LYS A 7 -13.19 -7.01 -8.06
CA LYS A 7 -13.25 -5.63 -8.57
C LYS A 7 -14.63 -4.97 -8.45
N ALA A 8 -15.72 -5.73 -8.51
CA ALA A 8 -17.08 -5.21 -8.43
C ALA A 8 -17.61 -5.01 -7.01
N VAL A 9 -16.97 -5.59 -5.98
CA VAL A 9 -17.46 -5.54 -4.58
C VAL A 9 -16.50 -4.86 -3.60
N GLY A 10 -15.33 -4.38 -4.05
CA GLY A 10 -14.33 -3.84 -3.12
C GLY A 10 -13.69 -4.92 -2.24
N GLY A 11 -13.73 -6.18 -2.69
CA GLY A 11 -13.32 -7.34 -1.92
C GLY A 11 -11.81 -7.58 -1.97
N TRP A 12 -11.27 -8.17 -0.91
CA TRP A 12 -9.92 -8.73 -0.95
C TRP A 12 -9.89 -9.94 -1.89
N MET A 13 -8.90 -9.99 -2.75
CA MET A 13 -8.65 -11.09 -3.66
C MET A 13 -7.27 -11.67 -3.38
N THR A 14 -7.15 -12.98 -3.36
CA THR A 14 -5.85 -13.64 -3.33
C THR A 14 -5.84 -14.81 -4.29
N LEU A 15 -4.73 -14.96 -5.01
CA LEU A 15 -4.46 -16.09 -5.89
C LEU A 15 -3.32 -16.91 -5.29
N PRO A 16 -3.40 -18.25 -5.34
CA PRO A 16 -2.30 -19.09 -4.88
C PRO A 16 -1.06 -18.81 -5.74
N PRO A 17 0.13 -18.68 -5.15
CA PRO A 17 1.36 -18.50 -5.91
C PRO A 17 1.64 -19.75 -6.75
N GLY A 18 1.67 -19.61 -8.07
CA GLY A 18 1.85 -20.72 -9.01
C GLY A 18 1.24 -20.45 -10.38
N GLU A 19 1.14 -21.49 -11.22
CA GLU A 19 0.51 -21.40 -12.53
C GLU A 19 -0.96 -20.95 -12.43
N ILE A 20 -1.43 -20.25 -13.48
CA ILE A 20 -2.77 -19.66 -13.62
C ILE A 20 -3.93 -20.68 -13.42
N LYS A 21 -3.63 -21.98 -13.35
CA LYS A 21 -4.59 -23.09 -13.14
C LYS A 21 -4.59 -23.70 -11.74
N ALA A 22 -3.69 -23.32 -10.84
CA ALA A 22 -3.69 -23.86 -9.47
C ALA A 22 -4.80 -23.19 -8.65
N ASP A 23 -5.64 -23.99 -7.99
CA ASP A 23 -6.55 -23.50 -6.95
C ASP A 23 -5.91 -23.63 -5.55
N TRP A 24 -6.47 -22.93 -4.55
CA TRP A 24 -5.93 -22.98 -3.18
C TRP A 24 -5.96 -24.38 -2.57
N ASN A 25 -6.81 -25.28 -3.08
CA ASN A 25 -6.94 -26.64 -2.61
C ASN A 25 -5.78 -27.51 -3.11
N ASP A 26 -5.29 -27.25 -4.33
CA ASP A 26 -4.08 -27.85 -4.88
C ASP A 26 -2.83 -27.37 -4.16
N PHE A 27 -2.71 -26.04 -3.93
CA PHE A 27 -1.58 -25.48 -3.17
C PHE A 27 -1.53 -26.02 -1.73
N HIS A 28 -2.69 -26.17 -1.09
CA HIS A 28 -2.80 -26.76 0.25
C HIS A 28 -2.34 -28.22 0.30
N ARG A 29 -2.69 -29.03 -0.71
CA ARG A 29 -2.26 -30.44 -0.79
C ARG A 29 -0.75 -30.59 -0.97
N GLU A 30 -0.13 -29.68 -1.70
CA GLU A 30 1.29 -29.75 -2.03
C GLU A 30 2.19 -29.10 -0.96
N HIS A 31 1.79 -27.96 -0.40
CA HIS A 31 2.65 -27.14 0.47
C HIS A 31 2.22 -27.15 1.95
N GLY A 32 1.10 -27.79 2.28
CA GLY A 32 0.55 -27.87 3.62
C GLY A 32 -0.18 -26.60 4.07
N ILE A 33 -0.98 -26.74 5.13
CA ILE A 33 -1.94 -25.70 5.58
C ILE A 33 -1.28 -24.42 6.09
N THR A 34 -0.09 -24.52 6.68
CA THR A 34 0.64 -23.36 7.22
C THR A 34 1.08 -22.44 6.09
N ARG A 35 1.71 -23.01 5.05
CA ARG A 35 2.21 -22.26 3.90
C ARG A 35 1.07 -21.72 3.03
N ALA A 36 -0.01 -22.49 2.90
CA ALA A 36 -1.22 -22.03 2.23
C ALA A 36 -1.86 -20.83 2.93
N ARG A 37 -1.94 -20.84 4.27
CA ARG A 37 -2.49 -19.70 5.04
C ARG A 37 -1.60 -18.47 4.95
N GLU A 38 -0.29 -18.64 5.01
CA GLU A 38 0.66 -17.54 4.87
C GLU A 38 0.61 -16.93 3.46
N ALA A 39 0.64 -17.77 2.42
CA ALA A 39 0.52 -17.33 1.04
C ALA A 39 -0.84 -16.66 0.78
N PHE A 40 -1.92 -17.19 1.34
CA PHE A 40 -3.26 -16.60 1.24
C PHE A 40 -3.28 -15.22 1.87
N ARG A 41 -2.76 -15.08 3.09
CA ARG A 41 -2.72 -13.79 3.79
C ARG A 41 -1.84 -12.77 3.07
N ASN A 42 -0.68 -13.20 2.59
CA ASN A 42 0.27 -12.35 1.89
C ASN A 42 -0.20 -11.96 0.49
N GLY A 43 -0.97 -12.82 -0.16
CA GLY A 43 -1.53 -12.58 -1.48
C GLY A 43 -2.88 -11.86 -1.46
N LEU A 44 -3.43 -11.48 -0.29
CA LEU A 44 -4.66 -10.69 -0.21
C LEU A 44 -4.40 -9.27 -0.71
N GLU A 45 -4.80 -9.04 -1.96
CA GLU A 45 -4.80 -7.76 -2.65
C GLU A 45 -6.21 -7.18 -2.62
N LEU A 46 -6.39 -5.96 -2.12
CA LEU A 46 -7.70 -5.32 -2.15
C LEU A 46 -8.09 -4.96 -3.60
N CYS A 47 -9.14 -5.57 -4.11
CA CYS A 47 -9.72 -5.27 -5.41
C CYS A 47 -11.06 -4.54 -5.23
N GLY A 48 -11.14 -3.25 -5.59
CA GLY A 48 -12.42 -2.57 -5.87
C GLY A 48 -12.69 -1.27 -5.10
N GLU A 49 -13.46 -0.43 -5.79
CA GLU A 49 -14.02 0.92 -5.54
C GLU A 49 -13.48 1.79 -4.38
N GLY A 50 -12.46 2.58 -4.71
CA GLY A 50 -11.88 3.64 -3.88
C GLY A 50 -10.57 4.15 -4.49
N ARG A 51 -10.59 4.28 -5.82
CA ARG A 51 -9.47 4.16 -6.76
C ARG A 51 -8.23 4.95 -6.36
N THR A 52 -7.20 4.22 -5.94
CA THR A 52 -5.78 4.54 -6.20
C THR A 52 -5.14 3.28 -6.74
N GLN A 53 -4.76 3.32 -8.02
CA GLN A 53 -3.91 2.26 -8.56
C GLN A 53 -2.55 2.37 -7.87
N LEU A 54 -2.07 1.26 -7.30
CA LEU A 54 -0.73 1.22 -6.73
C LEU A 54 0.28 1.45 -7.86
N PRO A 55 1.32 2.28 -7.65
CA PRO A 55 2.36 2.45 -8.65
C PRO A 55 3.07 1.12 -8.92
N HIS A 56 3.65 0.97 -10.12
CA HIS A 56 4.34 -0.27 -10.47
C HIS A 56 5.49 -0.58 -9.50
N GLY A 57 5.58 -1.85 -9.09
CA GLY A 57 6.54 -2.34 -8.11
C GLY A 57 6.07 -2.18 -6.66
N PHE A 58 4.96 -1.51 -6.39
CA PHE A 58 4.40 -1.44 -5.04
C PHE A 58 3.31 -2.48 -4.83
N ARG A 59 3.39 -3.18 -3.71
CA ARG A 59 2.37 -4.12 -3.25
C ARG A 59 1.91 -3.73 -1.86
N LEU A 60 0.59 -3.65 -1.70
CA LEU A 60 -0.03 -3.39 -0.40
C LEU A 60 -0.69 -4.68 0.08
N THR A 61 -0.24 -5.21 1.22
CA THR A 61 -0.88 -6.36 1.89
C THR A 61 -1.63 -5.89 3.14
N GLN A 62 -2.31 -6.81 3.83
CA GLN A 62 -2.95 -6.52 5.12
C GLN A 62 -1.96 -6.16 6.24
N GLU A 63 -0.70 -6.56 6.10
CA GLU A 63 0.29 -6.37 7.16
C GLU A 63 1.28 -5.25 6.83
N TYR A 64 1.69 -5.10 5.56
CA TYR A 64 2.72 -4.14 5.18
C TYR A 64 2.58 -3.61 3.75
N LEU A 65 3.18 -2.45 3.52
CA LEU A 65 3.53 -1.92 2.22
C LEU A 65 4.92 -2.43 1.80
N TRP A 66 4.97 -3.05 0.63
CA TRP A 66 6.16 -3.64 0.04
C TRP A 66 6.53 -2.95 -1.28
N TYR A 67 7.82 -2.95 -1.58
CA TYR A 67 8.33 -2.61 -2.90
C TYR A 67 9.13 -3.78 -3.49
N GLU A 68 8.76 -4.19 -4.69
CA GLU A 68 9.41 -5.22 -5.48
C GLU A 68 10.46 -4.62 -6.37
N LYS A 69 11.72 -4.78 -5.96
CA LYS A 69 12.86 -4.37 -6.75
C LYS A 69 13.27 -5.51 -7.67
N GLN A 70 13.21 -5.28 -8.97
CA GLN A 70 13.82 -6.19 -9.94
C GLN A 70 15.33 -6.00 -9.93
N VAL A 71 16.07 -7.07 -9.62
CA VAL A 71 17.52 -7.09 -9.61
C VAL A 71 17.97 -8.12 -10.65
N GLN A 72 18.73 -7.68 -11.64
CA GLN A 72 19.37 -8.62 -12.57
C GLN A 72 20.62 -9.19 -11.92
N ARG A 73 20.63 -10.52 -11.74
CA ARG A 73 21.79 -11.25 -11.24
C ARG A 73 22.04 -12.43 -12.17
N ASN A 74 23.23 -12.47 -12.75
CA ASN A 74 23.67 -13.54 -13.66
C ASN A 74 22.74 -13.80 -14.87
N GLY A 75 22.08 -12.76 -15.39
CA GLY A 75 21.14 -12.89 -16.51
C GLY A 75 19.73 -13.33 -16.11
N GLU A 76 19.50 -13.67 -14.84
CA GLU A 76 18.19 -13.94 -14.27
C GLU A 76 17.64 -12.68 -13.56
N THR A 77 16.34 -12.44 -13.68
CA THR A 77 15.66 -11.35 -12.95
C THR A 77 15.17 -11.88 -11.61
N GLU A 78 15.83 -11.50 -10.53
CA GLU A 78 15.44 -11.82 -9.17
C GLU A 78 14.59 -10.67 -8.59
N ILE A 79 13.47 -11.00 -7.93
CA ILE A 79 12.62 -9.99 -7.26
C ILE A 79 13.04 -9.90 -5.80
N GLN A 80 13.60 -8.75 -5.41
CA GLN A 80 13.92 -8.44 -4.02
C GLN A 80 12.80 -7.62 -3.39
N ASN A 81 12.20 -8.17 -2.33
CA ASN A 81 11.13 -7.50 -1.59
C ASN A 81 11.70 -6.55 -0.52
N VAL A 82 11.40 -5.27 -0.64
CA VAL A 82 11.76 -4.23 0.33
C VAL A 82 10.54 -3.89 1.18
N LYS A 83 10.64 -4.15 2.50
CA LYS A 83 9.60 -3.80 3.46
C LYS A 83 9.64 -2.30 3.77
N ILE A 84 8.53 -1.59 3.57
CA ILE A 84 8.46 -0.13 3.75
C ILE A 84 7.85 0.25 5.09
N CYS A 85 6.57 -0.07 5.31
CA CYS A 85 5.84 0.29 6.52
C CYS A 85 4.61 -0.61 6.69
N ASN A 86 3.82 -0.42 7.75
CA ASN A 86 2.44 -0.94 7.81
C ASN A 86 1.61 -0.49 6.59
N PRO A 87 0.43 -1.07 6.35
CA PRO A 87 -0.38 -0.74 5.18
C PRO A 87 -0.78 0.73 5.24
N LEU A 88 -0.27 1.49 4.29
CA LEU A 88 -0.56 2.91 4.14
C LEU A 88 -1.26 3.10 2.80
N ARG A 89 -2.46 3.67 2.82
CA ARG A 89 -3.30 3.84 1.65
C ARG A 89 -3.37 5.31 1.30
N VAL A 90 -3.11 5.64 0.04
CA VAL A 90 -3.42 6.96 -0.49
C VAL A 90 -4.83 6.90 -1.06
N THR A 91 -5.80 7.63 -0.52
CA THR A 91 -7.22 7.48 -0.93
C THR A 91 -7.79 8.69 -1.67
N ALA A 92 -7.18 9.86 -1.54
CA ALA A 92 -7.61 11.07 -2.25
C ALA A 92 -6.48 12.07 -2.46
N ILE A 93 -6.65 12.98 -3.43
CA ILE A 93 -5.94 14.26 -3.47
C ILE A 93 -6.67 15.22 -2.56
N THR A 94 -5.94 15.92 -1.70
CA THR A 94 -6.48 17.02 -0.89
C THR A 94 -6.10 18.36 -1.50
N CYS A 95 -6.97 19.36 -1.40
CA CYS A 95 -6.66 20.76 -1.69
C CYS A 95 -7.45 21.68 -0.75
N ASP A 96 -6.95 22.89 -0.55
CA ASP A 96 -7.64 23.91 0.23
C ASP A 96 -8.76 24.57 -0.58
N ALA A 97 -9.62 25.34 0.11
CA ALA A 97 -10.76 26.04 -0.49
C ALA A 97 -10.33 27.05 -1.57
N ASP A 98 -9.14 27.64 -1.45
CA ASP A 98 -8.57 28.58 -2.42
C ASP A 98 -7.94 27.88 -3.64
N GLY A 99 -8.03 26.54 -3.73
CA GLY A 99 -7.43 25.76 -4.82
C GLY A 99 -5.90 25.59 -4.70
N GLY A 100 -5.31 25.98 -3.57
CA GLY A 100 -3.90 25.80 -3.21
C GLY A 100 -3.65 24.57 -2.34
N ASN A 101 -2.40 24.42 -1.87
CA ASN A 101 -1.96 23.41 -0.88
C ASN A 101 -2.39 21.97 -1.21
N PHE A 102 -1.95 21.50 -2.37
CA PHE A 102 -2.21 20.12 -2.78
C PHE A 102 -1.53 19.12 -1.83
N GLY A 103 -2.29 18.11 -1.44
CA GLY A 103 -1.86 17.04 -0.56
C GLY A 103 -2.35 15.68 -1.03
N ARG A 104 -2.15 14.69 -0.17
CA ARG A 104 -2.68 13.34 -0.28
C ARG A 104 -3.39 12.97 1.01
N LEU A 105 -4.60 12.44 0.90
CA LEU A 105 -5.27 11.81 2.02
C LEU A 105 -4.66 10.42 2.22
N LEU A 106 -3.95 10.26 3.33
CA LEU A 106 -3.36 9.01 3.77
C LEU A 106 -4.29 8.34 4.78
N GLU A 107 -4.47 7.03 4.65
CA GLU A 107 -5.23 6.20 5.59
C GLU A 107 -4.40 4.99 6.01
N TRP A 108 -4.40 4.67 7.31
CA TRP A 108 -3.74 3.50 7.88
C TRP A 108 -4.45 3.06 9.15
N GLU A 109 -4.17 1.85 9.61
CA GLU A 109 -4.60 1.37 10.93
C GLU A 109 -3.53 1.70 11.96
N ASP A 110 -3.94 2.23 13.10
CA ASP A 110 -3.04 2.43 14.23
C ASP A 110 -2.78 1.14 15.02
N THR A 111 -1.97 1.23 16.08
CA THR A 111 -1.62 0.10 16.97
C THR A 111 -2.83 -0.58 17.61
N TRP A 112 -3.98 0.08 17.69
CA TRP A 112 -5.23 -0.47 18.23
C TRP A 112 -6.19 -0.97 17.14
N GLY A 113 -5.80 -0.89 15.87
CA GLY A 113 -6.64 -1.25 14.72
C GLY A 113 -7.67 -0.19 14.35
N GLU A 114 -7.56 1.04 14.89
CA GLU A 114 -8.44 2.13 14.48
C GLU A 114 -7.95 2.75 13.17
N LEU A 115 -8.87 2.96 12.24
CA LEU A 115 -8.57 3.61 10.97
C LEU A 115 -8.28 5.10 11.21
N ARG A 116 -7.03 5.50 10.97
CA ARG A 116 -6.56 6.88 10.97
C ARG A 116 -6.58 7.44 9.56
N ARG A 117 -6.86 8.74 9.46
CA ARG A 117 -6.85 9.51 8.22
C ARG A 117 -6.09 10.80 8.43
N TRP A 118 -5.25 11.17 7.48
CA TRP A 118 -4.53 12.44 7.54
C TRP A 118 -4.32 13.04 6.15
N ALA A 119 -4.65 14.32 6.03
CA ALA A 119 -4.37 15.12 4.84
C ALA A 119 -2.90 15.54 4.88
N MET A 120 -2.06 14.77 4.21
CA MET A 120 -0.61 15.00 4.13
C MET A 120 -0.29 16.06 3.07
N PRO A 121 0.35 17.18 3.43
CA PRO A 121 0.78 18.18 2.46
C PRO A 121 1.89 17.65 1.54
N MET A 122 1.78 17.87 0.21
CA MET A 122 2.82 17.42 -0.73
C MET A 122 4.18 18.10 -0.49
N GLU A 123 4.21 19.29 0.11
CA GLU A 123 5.44 19.99 0.47
C GLU A 123 6.34 19.18 1.41
N MET A 124 5.78 18.27 2.21
CA MET A 124 6.56 17.39 3.09
C MET A 124 7.43 16.39 2.30
N LEU A 125 7.19 16.22 1.00
CA LEU A 125 8.03 15.42 0.10
C LEU A 125 9.26 16.19 -0.43
N SER A 126 9.38 17.50 -0.17
CA SER A 126 10.52 18.32 -0.65
C SER A 126 11.85 17.99 0.04
N GLY A 127 11.80 17.40 1.23
CA GLY A 127 12.98 17.06 2.05
C GLY A 127 13.22 15.55 2.19
N SER A 128 13.80 15.14 3.32
CA SER A 128 14.13 13.74 3.64
C SER A 128 12.94 12.89 4.13
N GLY A 129 11.73 13.46 4.14
CA GLY A 129 10.52 12.81 4.66
C GLY A 129 10.56 12.53 6.16
N GLU A 130 11.40 13.20 6.94
CA GLU A 130 11.43 13.03 8.40
C GLU A 130 10.12 13.46 9.07
N GLU A 131 9.59 14.62 8.70
CA GLU A 131 8.35 15.15 9.26
C GLU A 131 7.16 14.23 8.95
N LEU A 132 7.04 13.76 7.71
CA LEU A 132 6.07 12.75 7.30
C LEU A 132 6.10 11.53 8.23
N ARG A 133 7.29 10.97 8.45
CA ARG A 133 7.46 9.76 9.28
C ARG A 133 7.13 10.04 10.73
N ARG A 134 7.49 11.21 11.25
CA ARG A 134 7.18 11.63 12.62
C ARG A 134 5.67 11.65 12.84
N VAL A 135 4.91 12.27 11.93
CA VAL A 135 3.44 12.32 12.02
C VAL A 135 2.85 10.92 11.98
N LEU A 136 3.27 10.07 11.04
CA LEU A 136 2.78 8.68 10.95
C LEU A 136 3.02 7.89 12.24
N LEU A 137 4.23 7.98 12.80
CA LEU A 137 4.61 7.30 14.06
C LEU A 137 3.79 7.82 15.25
N VAL A 138 3.65 9.15 15.39
CA VAL A 138 2.87 9.76 16.48
C VAL A 138 1.40 9.34 16.43
N ASN A 139 0.85 9.16 15.23
CA ASN A 139 -0.51 8.70 15.01
C ASN A 139 -0.63 7.17 14.94
N GLY A 140 0.33 6.45 15.50
CA GLY A 140 0.22 5.01 15.77
C GLY A 140 0.54 4.08 14.61
N LEU A 141 1.20 4.55 13.55
CA LEU A 141 1.77 3.64 12.55
C LEU A 141 2.88 2.79 13.19
N SER A 142 2.58 1.52 13.47
CA SER A 142 3.40 0.68 14.35
C SER A 142 4.81 0.38 13.82
N TYR A 143 4.96 0.27 12.50
CA TYR A 143 6.20 -0.06 11.83
C TYR A 143 6.43 0.84 10.61
N ILE A 144 7.62 1.42 10.56
CA ILE A 144 8.16 2.15 9.42
C ILE A 144 9.65 1.87 9.29
N SER A 145 10.08 1.50 8.10
CA SER A 145 11.47 1.19 7.82
C SER A 145 12.34 2.45 7.88
N THR A 146 13.50 2.32 8.50
CA THR A 146 14.48 3.40 8.65
C THR A 146 15.59 3.31 7.61
N THR A 147 15.56 2.38 6.65
CA THR A 147 16.58 2.29 5.60
C THR A 147 16.42 3.43 4.60
N GLY A 148 17.53 3.93 4.04
CA GLY A 148 17.50 5.01 3.05
C GLY A 148 16.66 4.65 1.82
N GLU A 149 16.76 3.42 1.35
CA GLU A 149 15.96 2.91 0.24
C GLU A 149 14.46 2.90 0.56
N ALA A 150 14.04 2.32 1.68
CA ALA A 150 12.61 2.26 2.02
C ALA A 150 11.99 3.65 2.22
N ARG A 151 12.74 4.61 2.77
CA ARG A 151 12.31 6.01 2.88
C ARG A 151 12.06 6.62 1.50
N ALA A 152 13.00 6.44 0.57
CA ALA A 152 12.85 6.92 -0.80
C ALA A 152 11.62 6.28 -1.47
N ARG A 153 11.42 4.96 -1.29
CA ARG A 153 10.25 4.24 -1.83
C ARG A 153 8.94 4.70 -1.22
N LEU A 154 8.89 5.03 0.07
CA LEU A 154 7.68 5.57 0.69
C LEU A 154 7.28 6.92 0.08
N MET A 155 8.25 7.81 -0.13
CA MET A 155 8.00 9.11 -0.77
C MET A 155 7.57 8.94 -2.23
N GLU A 156 8.24 8.05 -2.96
CA GLU A 156 7.89 7.67 -4.33
C GLU A 156 6.47 7.08 -4.40
N TYR A 157 6.11 6.19 -3.48
CA TYR A 157 4.77 5.62 -3.36
C TYR A 157 3.70 6.71 -3.25
N ILE A 158 3.85 7.63 -2.30
CA ILE A 158 2.87 8.69 -2.04
C ILE A 158 2.76 9.65 -3.24
N SER A 159 3.89 9.99 -3.86
CA SER A 159 3.95 10.89 -5.01
C SER A 159 3.31 10.29 -6.27
N LEU A 160 3.63 9.03 -6.57
CA LEU A 160 3.16 8.33 -7.76
C LEU A 160 1.71 7.82 -7.64
N CYS A 161 1.20 7.70 -6.42
CA CYS A 161 -0.21 7.39 -6.20
C CYS A 161 -1.09 8.46 -6.84
N LYS A 162 -1.90 8.03 -7.81
CA LYS A 162 -2.89 8.85 -8.52
C LYS A 162 -4.29 8.44 -8.08
N PRO A 163 -4.76 8.92 -6.92
CA PRO A 163 -6.15 8.70 -6.53
C PRO A 163 -7.07 9.44 -7.50
N GLU A 164 -8.19 8.83 -7.85
CA GLU A 164 -9.20 9.52 -8.66
C GLU A 164 -10.10 10.43 -7.82
N ARG A 165 -10.19 10.15 -6.51
CA ARG A 165 -10.98 10.92 -5.56
C ARG A 165 -10.26 12.21 -5.20
N ARG A 166 -10.99 13.32 -5.20
CA ARG A 166 -10.53 14.63 -4.70
C ARG A 166 -11.36 15.03 -3.49
N VAL A 167 -10.72 15.57 -2.46
CA VAL A 167 -11.36 16.05 -1.23
C VAL A 167 -10.90 17.48 -0.97
N THR A 168 -11.84 18.38 -0.74
CA THR A 168 -11.53 19.74 -0.31
C THR A 168 -11.47 19.77 1.22
N CYS A 169 -10.36 20.23 1.77
CA CYS A 169 -10.25 20.46 3.20
C CYS A 169 -11.08 21.71 3.54
N VAL A 170 -12.18 21.52 4.26
CA VAL A 170 -12.94 22.64 4.83
C VAL A 170 -12.60 22.76 6.30
N SER A 171 -11.92 23.83 6.67
CA SER A 171 -11.77 24.23 8.07
C SER A 171 -13.18 24.50 8.60
N ARG A 172 -13.72 23.61 9.42
CA ARG A 172 -14.97 23.88 10.13
C ARG A 172 -14.62 24.82 11.28
N THR A 173 -14.84 26.12 11.06
CA THR A 173 -14.77 27.16 12.09
C THR A 173 -15.88 26.97 13.11
#